data_AF-A0A2P7Z7S1-F1
#
_entry.id   AF-A0A2P7Z7S1-F1
#
_cell.length_a   1.000
_cell.length_b   1.000
_cell.length_c   1.000
_cell.angle_alpha   90.00
_cell.angle_beta   90.00
_cell.angle_gamma   90.00
#
_symmetry.space_group_name_H-M   'P 1'
#
loop_
_entity.id
_entity.type
_entity.pdbx_description
1 polymer ?
#
loop_
_entity_poly.entity_id
_entity_poly.type
_entity_poly.pdbx_seq_one_letter_code
_entity_poly.pdbx_strand_id
1 'polypeptide(L)'
;MANTISVNVEFTGGLEILFSHKKNQVFPLPQTAASGSPTTVSDLIHHLASDVVQQDKKDLFVLDGSVRPGILVLINDADWELEGEGSYELKDNDNIVFVSTLHGG
;
A
#
# COMPACT_ATOMS: atom_id res chain seq x y z
N MET A 1 1.00 -9.49 -23.78
CA MET A 1 1.70 -9.77 -22.51
C MET A 1 1.34 -8.61 -21.60
N ALA A 2 0.72 -8.84 -20.45
CA ALA A 2 0.44 -7.75 -19.51
C ALA A 2 1.80 -7.30 -18.95
N ASN A 3 2.15 -6.02 -19.13
CA ASN A 3 3.32 -5.47 -18.47
C ASN A 3 3.07 -5.51 -16.96
N THR A 4 4.09 -5.90 -16.20
CA THR A 4 4.06 -5.88 -14.74
C THR A 4 5.04 -4.85 -14.23
N ILE A 5 4.68 -4.17 -13.15
CA ILE A 5 5.52 -3.24 -12.41
C ILE A 5 5.85 -3.85 -11.05
N SER A 6 7.07 -3.64 -10.58
CA SER A 6 7.54 -4.07 -9.26
C SER A 6 7.48 -2.88 -8.31
N VAL A 7 6.58 -2.92 -7.33
CA VAL A 7 6.42 -1.85 -6.34
C VAL A 7 7.04 -2.30 -5.01
N ASN A 8 7.93 -1.47 -4.46
CA ASN A 8 8.52 -1.68 -3.15
C ASN A 8 7.55 -1.15 -2.10
N VAL A 9 7.23 -1.96 -1.10
CA VAL A 9 6.35 -1.58 -0.01
C VAL A 9 7.05 -1.79 1.33
N GLU A 10 7.06 -0.74 2.14
CA GLU A 10 7.61 -0.74 3.49
C GLU A 10 6.52 -0.51 4.53
N PHE A 11 6.47 -1.35 5.57
CA PHE A 11 5.56 -1.23 6.71
C PHE A 11 6.33 -0.86 7.97
N THR A 12 5.96 0.23 8.62
CA THR A 12 6.64 0.72 9.83
C THR A 12 5.66 1.18 10.91
N GLY A 13 6.17 1.57 12.08
CA GLY A 13 5.34 1.99 13.21
C GLY A 13 4.55 0.84 13.84
N GLY A 14 5.04 -0.41 13.72
CA GLY A 14 4.37 -1.60 14.22
C GLY A 14 3.40 -2.24 13.21
N LEU A 15 3.20 -1.65 12.03
CA LEU A 15 2.36 -2.25 10.97
C LEU A 15 2.92 -3.55 10.42
N GLU A 16 4.24 -3.76 10.47
CA GLU A 16 4.88 -4.99 10.02
C GLU A 16 4.31 -6.24 10.72
N ILE A 17 3.77 -6.10 11.93
CA ILE A 17 3.09 -7.17 12.69
C ILE A 17 1.89 -7.72 11.90
N LEU A 18 1.19 -6.88 11.14
CA LEU A 18 0.03 -7.27 10.33
C LEU A 18 0.47 -8.05 9.07
N PHE A 19 1.70 -7.85 8.62
CA PHE A 19 2.26 -8.40 7.39
C PHE A 19 3.34 -9.46 7.68
N SER A 20 3.09 -10.32 8.68
CA SER A 20 3.96 -11.45 9.05
C SER A 20 5.38 -11.03 9.46
N HIS A 21 5.52 -9.89 10.13
CA HIS A 21 6.80 -9.28 10.54
C HIS A 21 7.75 -8.96 9.36
N LYS A 22 7.23 -8.88 8.14
CA LYS A 22 8.01 -8.51 6.95
C LYS A 22 7.90 -7.01 6.72
N LYS A 23 8.96 -6.30 7.11
CA LYS A 23 9.06 -4.84 6.97
C LYS A 23 9.05 -4.39 5.51
N ASN A 24 9.90 -4.97 4.67
CA ASN A 24 10.05 -4.61 3.26
C ASN A 24 9.62 -5.77 2.39
N GLN A 25 8.76 -5.51 1.40
CA GLN A 25 8.28 -6.50 0.45
C GLN A 25 8.14 -5.88 -0.94
N VAL A 26 8.34 -6.68 -1.98
CA VAL A 26 8.16 -6.25 -3.38
C VAL A 26 6.95 -6.95 -3.93
N PHE A 27 6.01 -6.17 -4.48
CA PHE A 27 4.77 -6.69 -5.04
C PHE A 27 4.78 -6.50 -6.57
N PRO A 28 4.73 -7.60 -7.34
CA PRO A 28 4.49 -7.51 -8.78
C PRO A 28 3.02 -7.23 -9.03
N LEU A 29 2.72 -6.07 -9.61
CA LEU A 29 1.37 -5.67 -10.00
C LEU A 29 1.29 -5.56 -11.52
N PRO A 30 0.13 -5.82 -12.14
CA PRO A 30 -0.05 -5.46 -13.54
C PRO A 30 0.09 -3.94 -13.68
N GLN A 31 0.66 -3.45 -14.77
CA GLN A 31 0.75 -2.01 -15.06
C GLN A 31 -0.63 -1.39 -15.33
N THR A 32 -1.58 -2.23 -15.75
CA THR A 32 -2.93 -1.85 -16.09
C THR A 32 -3.90 -2.74 -15.34
N ALA A 33 -4.82 -2.14 -14.59
CA ALA A 33 -5.87 -2.85 -13.87
C ALA A 33 -6.81 -3.57 -14.85
N ALA A 34 -7.64 -4.47 -14.32
CA ALA A 34 -8.61 -5.23 -15.13
C ALA A 34 -9.61 -4.34 -15.89
N SER A 35 -9.81 -3.10 -15.43
CA SER A 35 -10.66 -2.08 -16.07
C SER A 35 -10.02 -1.45 -17.32
N GLY A 36 -8.72 -1.65 -17.57
CA GLY A 36 -7.97 -0.98 -18.62
C GLY A 36 -7.33 0.35 -18.21
N SER A 37 -7.55 0.80 -16.97
CA SER A 37 -6.88 1.98 -16.40
C SER A 37 -5.50 1.64 -15.82
N PRO A 38 -4.58 2.62 -15.71
CA PRO A 38 -3.33 2.44 -14.97
C PRO A 38 -3.58 1.95 -13.54
N THR A 39 -2.72 1.08 -13.04
CA THR A 39 -2.80 0.60 -11.66
C THR A 39 -2.39 1.70 -10.69
N THR A 40 -3.18 1.88 -9.64
CA THR A 40 -3.07 3.00 -8.70
C THR A 40 -2.67 2.55 -7.29
N VAL A 41 -2.34 3.50 -6.43
CA VAL A 41 -2.13 3.24 -4.99
C VAL A 41 -3.38 2.63 -4.34
N SER A 42 -4.58 3.00 -4.77
CA SER A 42 -5.82 2.37 -4.28
C SER A 42 -5.86 0.88 -4.61
N ASP A 43 -5.47 0.50 -5.83
CA ASP A 43 -5.40 -0.91 -6.24
C ASP A 43 -4.38 -1.69 -5.41
N LEU A 44 -3.23 -1.07 -5.09
CA LEU A 44 -2.24 -1.65 -4.18
C LEU A 44 -2.83 -1.85 -2.78
N ILE A 45 -3.50 -0.84 -2.21
CA ILE A 45 -4.14 -0.95 -0.88
C ILE A 45 -5.17 -2.08 -0.88
N HIS A 46 -5.99 -2.18 -1.93
CA HIS A 46 -6.97 -3.27 -2.07
C HIS A 46 -6.30 -4.64 -2.14
N HIS A 47 -5.21 -4.78 -2.89
CA HIS A 47 -4.44 -6.03 -2.96
C HIS A 47 -3.84 -6.39 -1.59
N LEU A 48 -3.17 -5.44 -0.94
CA LEU A 48 -2.59 -5.65 0.40
C LEU A 48 -3.66 -6.05 1.43
N ALA A 49 -4.81 -5.40 1.41
CA ALA A 49 -5.90 -5.66 2.34
C ALA A 49 -6.67 -6.96 2.05
N SER A 50 -6.59 -7.49 0.83
CA SER A 50 -7.31 -8.72 0.45
C SER A 50 -6.43 -9.96 0.57
N ASP A 51 -5.18 -9.87 0.13
CA ASP A 51 -4.33 -11.06 -0.07
C ASP A 51 -3.15 -11.14 0.89
N VAL A 52 -2.70 -10.02 1.46
CA VAL A 52 -1.38 -9.94 2.12
C VAL A 52 -1.50 -9.73 3.63
N VAL A 53 -2.40 -8.85 4.08
CA VAL A 53 -2.62 -8.58 5.50
C VAL A 53 -3.16 -9.83 6.20
N GLN A 54 -2.79 -10.03 7.46
CA GLN A 54 -3.46 -11.00 8.33
C GLN A 54 -4.96 -10.69 8.40
N GLN A 55 -5.78 -11.62 7.90
CA GLN A 55 -7.21 -11.37 7.65
C GLN A 55 -7.99 -11.07 8.93
N ASP A 56 -7.61 -11.67 10.05
CA ASP A 56 -8.16 -11.40 11.39
C ASP A 56 -7.83 -9.99 11.91
N LYS A 57 -6.91 -9.27 11.26
CA LYS A 57 -6.44 -7.92 11.63
C LYS A 57 -6.60 -6.89 10.51
N LYS A 58 -7.35 -7.22 9.46
CA LYS A 58 -7.58 -6.35 8.30
C LYS A 58 -8.08 -4.96 8.70
N ASP A 59 -8.99 -4.90 9.67
CA ASP A 59 -9.60 -3.65 10.18
C ASP A 59 -8.59 -2.72 10.88
N LEU A 60 -7.39 -3.20 11.22
CA LEU A 60 -6.30 -2.38 11.74
C LEU A 60 -5.50 -1.68 10.64
N PHE A 61 -5.62 -2.14 9.39
CA PHE A 61 -4.94 -1.58 8.23
C PHE A 61 -5.88 -0.74 7.35
N VAL A 62 -7.09 -1.21 7.10
CA VAL A 62 -8.10 -0.51 6.29
C VAL A 62 -9.39 -0.27 7.04
N LEU A 63 -10.06 0.84 6.76
CA LEU A 63 -11.38 1.20 7.26
C LEU A 63 -12.19 1.84 6.13
N ASP A 64 -13.45 1.42 5.96
CA ASP A 64 -14.37 1.93 4.94
C ASP A 64 -13.80 1.94 3.50
N GLY A 65 -12.92 0.98 3.20
CA GLY A 65 -12.31 0.82 1.87
C GLY A 65 -11.07 1.67 1.60
N SER A 66 -10.63 2.48 2.57
CA SER A 66 -9.37 3.23 2.51
C SER A 66 -8.42 2.81 3.63
N VAL A 67 -7.19 3.34 3.61
CA VAL A 67 -6.22 3.18 4.69
C VAL A 67 -6.81 3.76 5.99
N ARG A 68 -6.67 3.03 7.09
CA ARG A 68 -7.22 3.41 8.38
C ARG A 68 -6.63 4.76 8.84
N PRO A 69 -7.44 5.70 9.37
CA PRO A 69 -6.92 6.94 9.95
C PRO A 69 -5.83 6.67 11.00
N GLY A 70 -4.75 7.45 10.94
CA GLY A 70 -3.55 7.23 11.76
C GLY A 70 -2.51 6.30 11.13
N ILE A 71 -2.67 5.96 9.86
CA ILE A 71 -1.61 5.44 9.02
C ILE A 71 -1.28 6.50 7.97
N LEU A 72 -0.02 6.92 7.91
CA LEU A 72 0.50 7.79 6.87
C LEU A 72 1.01 6.95 5.70
N VAL A 73 0.84 7.47 4.49
CA VAL A 73 1.36 6.86 3.26
C VAL A 73 2.33 7.82 2.62
N LEU A 74 3.53 7.34 2.30
CA LEU A 74 4.52 8.08 1.52
C LEU A 74 4.72 7.41 0.17
N ILE A 75 4.85 8.21 -0.88
CA ILE A 75 5.16 7.78 -2.24
C ILE A 75 6.52 8.37 -2.59
N ASN A 76 7.54 7.53 -2.75
CA ASN A 76 8.92 7.93 -3.02
C ASN A 76 9.43 9.01 -2.04
N ASP A 77 9.21 8.77 -0.75
CA ASP A 77 9.55 9.68 0.38
C ASP A 77 8.80 11.02 0.40
N ALA A 78 7.82 11.22 -0.48
CA ALA A 78 6.91 12.36 -0.50
C ALA A 78 5.57 12.01 0.16
N ASP A 79 4.93 13.00 0.78
CA ASP A 79 3.58 12.85 1.32
C ASP A 79 2.57 12.58 0.19
N TRP A 80 1.82 11.49 0.29
CA TRP A 80 0.89 11.07 -0.75
C TRP A 80 -0.21 12.10 -1.05
N GLU A 81 -0.54 12.98 -0.09
CA GLU A 81 -1.55 14.04 -0.26
C GLU A 81 -1.14 15.01 -1.37
N LEU A 82 0.18 15.16 -1.61
CA LEU A 82 0.73 16.01 -2.67
C LEU A 82 0.81 15.29 -4.02
N GLU A 83 0.77 13.96 -4.02
CA GLU A 83 0.94 13.10 -5.19
C GLU A 83 -0.41 12.58 -5.75
N GLY A 84 -1.54 12.97 -5.16
CA GLY A 84 -2.87 12.55 -5.58
C GLY A 84 -3.40 11.30 -4.87
N GLU A 85 -2.80 10.96 -3.72
CA GLU A 85 -3.26 9.93 -2.77
C GLU A 85 -3.51 8.57 -3.45
N GLY A 86 -4.70 8.00 -3.24
CA GLY A 86 -5.12 6.74 -3.83
C GLY A 86 -5.20 6.77 -5.36
N SER A 87 -5.24 7.95 -6.00
CA SER A 87 -5.31 8.08 -7.47
C SER A 87 -3.94 8.10 -8.15
N TYR A 88 -2.85 8.11 -7.37
CA TYR A 88 -1.50 8.08 -7.93
C TYR A 88 -1.30 6.81 -8.77
N GLU A 89 -0.85 6.99 -10.02
CA GLU A 89 -0.53 5.91 -10.94
C GLU A 89 0.84 5.32 -10.59
N LEU A 90 0.85 4.06 -10.15
CA LEU A 90 2.06 3.36 -9.75
C LEU A 90 2.98 3.11 -10.96
N LYS A 91 4.27 3.29 -10.71
CA LYS A 91 5.35 3.07 -11.67
C LYS A 91 6.28 1.97 -11.18
N ASP A 92 7.04 1.43 -12.12
CA ASP A 92 8.05 0.42 -11.82
C ASP A 92 9.12 0.99 -10.88
N ASN A 93 9.42 0.24 -9.83
CA ASN A 93 10.36 0.58 -8.76
C ASN A 93 9.93 1.71 -7.81
N ASP A 94 8.66 2.13 -7.82
CA ASP A 94 8.16 3.05 -6.80
C ASP A 94 8.33 2.46 -5.39
N ASN A 95 8.56 3.35 -4.42
CA ASN A 95 8.62 3.02 -3.01
C ASN A 95 7.41 3.58 -2.27
N ILE A 96 6.58 2.70 -1.71
CA ILE A 96 5.37 3.06 -0.97
C ILE A 96 5.57 2.69 0.49
N VAL A 97 5.55 3.67 1.38
CA VAL A 97 5.78 3.46 2.82
C VAL A 97 4.48 3.68 3.58
N PHE A 98 4.05 2.69 4.36
CA PHE A 98 2.96 2.80 5.32
C PHE A 98 3.52 2.93 6.74
N VAL A 99 3.15 4.00 7.43
CA VAL A 99 3.63 4.31 8.79
C VAL A 99 2.43 4.43 9.73
N SER A 100 2.29 3.55 10.72
CA SER A 100 1.30 3.80 11.78
C SER A 100 1.82 4.84 12.76
N THR A 101 1.04 5.91 12.94
CA THR A 101 1.29 6.97 13.92
C THR A 101 0.51 6.76 15.22
N LEU A 102 -0.34 5.72 15.27
CA LEU A 102 -1.29 5.51 16.36
C LEU A 102 -0.77 4.62 17.50
N HIS A 103 0.31 3.86 17.28
CA HIS A 103 0.88 2.93 18.27
C HIS A 103 2.03 3.50 19.11
N GLY A 104 2.16 4.82 19.19
CA GLY A 104 3.13 5.50 20.05
C GLY A 104 2.56 5.82 21.44
N GLY A 105 2.34 4.79 22.26
CA GLY A 105 1.91 4.91 23.66
C GLY A 105 2.16 3.65 24.45
#